data_AF-A0A7W2EH46-F1
#
_entry.id   AF-A0A7W2EH46-F1
#
_cell.length_a   1.000
_cell.length_b   1.000
_cell.length_c   1.000
_cell.angle_alpha   90.00
_cell.angle_beta   90.00
_cell.angle_gamma   90.00
#
_symmetry.space_group_name_H-M   'P 1'
#
loop_
_entity.id
_entity.type
_entity.pdbx_description
1 polymer ?
#
loop_
_entity_poly.entity_id
_entity_poly.type
_entity_poly.pdbx_seq_one_letter_code
_entity_poly.pdbx_strand_id
1 'polypeptide(L)'
;MNEATSRKHWTELADEEIDLSDIPEVTEASAKHGTMREALIQKNTLLIDLDVYDWFRRQGPDYEWRINQLLRDYMESTSRAHPG
;
A
#
# COMPACT_ATOMS: atom_id res chain seq x y z
N MET A 1 -12.84 -22.94 20.95
CA MET A 1 -11.71 -23.77 21.42
C MET A 1 -11.77 -25.06 20.64
N ASN A 2 -11.14 -25.15 19.46
CA ASN A 2 -9.73 -25.54 19.31
C ASN A 2 -9.19 -25.16 17.91
N GLU A 3 -8.41 -24.06 17.86
CA GLU A 3 -7.51 -23.71 16.76
C GLU A 3 -6.25 -24.60 16.84
N ALA A 4 -6.09 -25.59 15.96
CA ALA A 4 -4.79 -26.29 15.81
C ALA A 4 -4.60 -27.10 14.52
N THR A 5 -5.38 -26.88 13.45
CA THR A 5 -5.17 -27.52 12.15
C THR A 5 -5.39 -26.41 11.13
N SER A 6 -4.45 -25.92 10.33
CA SER A 6 -3.57 -26.66 9.44
C SER A 6 -2.53 -25.66 8.91
N ARG A 7 -1.32 -25.62 9.50
CA ARG A 7 -0.21 -24.81 8.95
C ARG A 7 0.97 -25.67 8.49
N LYS A 8 0.84 -26.99 8.59
CA LYS A 8 1.90 -27.97 8.30
C LYS A 8 1.83 -28.59 6.90
N HIS A 9 0.90 -28.17 6.03
CA HIS A 9 0.63 -28.84 4.75
C HIS A 9 1.14 -28.08 3.51
N TRP A 10 1.65 -26.85 3.67
CA TRP A 10 2.06 -26.03 2.52
C TRP A 10 3.46 -26.37 1.98
N THR A 11 4.27 -27.11 2.75
CA THR A 11 5.66 -27.44 2.38
C THR A 11 5.81 -28.80 1.70
N GLU A 12 4.73 -29.59 1.61
CA GLU A 12 4.75 -30.97 1.09
C GLU A 12 3.88 -31.17 -0.16
N LEU A 13 3.08 -30.18 -0.55
CA LEU A 13 2.30 -30.21 -1.79
C LEU A 13 3.25 -30.10 -2.99
N ALA A 14 3.17 -31.06 -3.90
CA ALA A 14 3.82 -30.95 -5.20
C ALA A 14 3.08 -29.93 -6.07
N ASP A 15 3.78 -29.27 -7.00
CA ASP A 15 3.18 -28.25 -7.88
C ASP A 15 1.99 -28.82 -8.68
N GLU A 16 2.03 -30.11 -9.02
CA GLU A 16 0.96 -30.81 -9.74
C GLU A 16 -0.32 -31.04 -8.90
N GLU A 17 -0.23 -30.92 -7.58
CA GLU A 17 -1.35 -31.05 -6.65
C GLU A 17 -2.03 -29.69 -6.37
N ILE A 18 -1.49 -28.59 -6.94
CA ILE A 18 -2.09 -27.27 -6.82
C ILE A 18 -3.27 -27.17 -7.80
N ASP A 19 -4.48 -27.08 -7.25
CA ASP A 19 -5.68 -26.81 -8.04
C ASP A 19 -5.65 -25.36 -8.54
N LEU A 20 -5.62 -25.19 -9.87
CA LEU A 20 -5.65 -23.91 -10.56
C LEU A 20 -6.97 -23.71 -11.33
N SER A 21 -7.98 -24.57 -11.12
CA SER A 21 -9.22 -24.57 -11.90
C SER A 21 -10.04 -23.28 -11.77
N ASP A 22 -9.83 -22.50 -10.71
CA ASP A 22 -10.45 -21.20 -10.46
C ASP A 22 -9.62 -20.01 -10.94
N ILE A 23 -8.35 -20.22 -11.32
CA ILE A 23 -7.42 -19.18 -11.75
C ILE A 23 -7.22 -19.28 -13.27
N PRO A 24 -7.70 -18.31 -14.07
CA PRO A 24 -7.49 -18.35 -15.51
C PRO A 24 -5.99 -18.21 -15.85
N GLU A 25 -5.50 -19.02 -16.79
CA GLU A 25 -4.12 -18.92 -17.27
C GLU A 25 -3.82 -17.53 -17.86
N VAL A 26 -2.66 -16.99 -17.51
CA VAL A 26 -2.21 -15.70 -18.03
C VAL A 26 -1.77 -15.89 -19.49
N THR A 27 -2.61 -15.41 -20.40
CA THR A 27 -2.32 -15.35 -21.85
C THR A 27 -1.68 -14.03 -22.24
N GLU A 28 -0.97 -13.96 -23.37
CA GLU A 28 -0.42 -12.70 -23.89
C GLU A 28 -1.49 -11.60 -24.06
N ALA A 29 -2.73 -11.98 -24.39
CA ALA A 29 -3.85 -11.06 -24.48
C ALA A 29 -4.24 -10.47 -23.10
N SER A 30 -4.24 -11.29 -22.05
CA SER A 30 -4.49 -10.80 -20.67
C SER A 30 -3.34 -9.96 -20.12
N ALA A 31 -2.09 -10.30 -20.46
CA ALA A 31 -0.92 -9.55 -20.03
C ALA A 31 -0.89 -8.12 -20.59
N LYS A 32 -1.38 -7.92 -21.83
CA LYS A 32 -1.51 -6.60 -22.47
C LYS A 32 -2.49 -5.66 -21.76
N HIS A 33 -3.40 -6.19 -20.93
CA HIS A 33 -4.38 -5.40 -20.18
C HIS A 33 -3.93 -5.12 -18.74
N GLY A 34 -2.78 -5.65 -18.33
CA GLY A 34 -2.15 -5.32 -17.05
C GLY A 34 -1.67 -3.87 -17.07
N THR A 35 -2.44 -2.96 -16.47
CA THR A 35 -1.98 -1.59 -16.25
C THR A 35 -0.95 -1.59 -15.13
N MET A 36 0.33 -1.41 -15.47
CA MET A 36 1.35 -1.09 -14.47
C MET A 36 1.00 0.28 -13.88
N ARG A 37 0.50 0.30 -12.64
CA ARG A 37 0.24 1.56 -11.94
C ARG A 37 1.56 2.08 -11.40
N GLU A 38 1.92 3.30 -11.76
CA GLU A 38 3.02 4.00 -11.12
C GLU A 38 2.76 4.09 -9.61
N ALA A 39 3.83 4.01 -8.82
CA ALA A 39 3.72 4.19 -7.38
C ALA A 39 3.19 5.60 -7.10
N LEU A 40 1.98 5.69 -6.56
CA LEU A 40 1.35 6.96 -6.16
C LEU A 40 2.05 7.64 -4.96
N ILE A 41 3.15 7.06 -4.48
CA ILE A 41 3.92 7.50 -3.33
C ILE A 41 5.38 7.61 -3.75
N GLN A 42 5.91 8.84 -3.73
CA GLN A 42 7.32 9.11 -3.93
C GLN A 42 8.10 8.83 -2.63
N LYS A 43 9.14 7.98 -2.70
CA LYS A 43 9.99 7.62 -1.54
C LYS A 43 11.22 8.52 -1.46
N ASN A 44 11.04 9.76 -0.98
CA ASN A 44 12.13 10.72 -0.78
C ASN A 44 12.22 11.15 0.69
N THR A 45 13.39 11.64 1.11
CA THR A 45 13.57 12.24 2.43
C THR A 45 13.09 13.69 2.42
N LEU A 46 12.12 14.02 3.27
CA LEU A 46 11.68 15.39 3.56
C LEU A 46 12.31 15.86 4.88
N LEU A 47 12.77 17.11 4.92
CA LEU A 47 13.21 17.75 6.16
C LEU A 47 12.01 18.39 6.85
N ILE A 48 11.83 18.10 8.14
CA ILE A 48 10.78 18.63 9.01
C ILE A 48 11.46 19.07 10.30
N ASP A 49 11.01 20.18 10.89
CA ASP A 49 11.49 20.63 12.19
C ASP A 49 11.25 19.56 13.26
N LEU A 50 12.21 19.44 14.19
CA LEU A 50 12.23 18.36 15.18
C LEU A 50 11.01 18.37 16.10
N ASP A 51 10.56 19.56 16.52
CA ASP A 51 9.40 19.73 17.39
C ASP A 51 8.09 19.35 16.70
N VAL A 52 7.94 19.69 15.42
CA VAL A 52 6.81 19.27 14.58
C VAL A 52 6.81 17.76 14.40
N TYR A 53 7.97 17.17 14.09
CA TYR A 53 8.12 15.72 13.98
C TYR A 53 7.72 15.01 15.29
N ASP A 54 8.26 15.46 16.42
CA ASP A 54 7.96 14.89 17.73
C ASP A 54 6.48 15.03 18.11
N TRP A 55 5.86 16.16 17.77
CA TRP A 55 4.44 16.37 17.99
C TRP A 55 3.57 15.37 17.22
N PHE A 56 3.89 15.09 15.96
CA PHE A 56 3.21 14.07 15.17
C PHE A 56 3.48 12.66 15.71
N ARG A 57 4.73 12.36 16.04
CA ARG A 57 5.14 11.04 16.56
C ARG A 57 4.44 10.67 17.86
N ARG A 58 4.15 11.65 18.73
CA ARG A 58 3.40 11.44 19.99
C ARG A 58 1.94 11.03 19.77
N GLN A 59 1.37 11.24 18.59
CA GLN A 59 -0.02 10.93 18.30
C GLN A 59 -0.26 9.47 17.91
N GLY A 60 0.80 8.73 17.56
CA GLY A 60 0.69 7.31 17.24
C GLY A 60 1.67 6.85 16.17
N PRO A 61 1.66 5.54 15.87
CA PRO A 61 2.52 4.93 14.85
C PRO A 61 2.16 5.36 13.41
N ASP A 62 0.98 5.96 13.21
CA ASP A 62 0.48 6.46 11.93
C ASP A 62 0.92 7.91 11.63
N TYR A 63 1.91 8.43 12.35
CA TYR A 63 2.35 9.82 12.23
C TYR A 63 2.75 10.24 10.80
N GLU A 64 3.38 9.35 10.04
CA GLU A 64 3.76 9.60 8.64
C GLU A 64 2.55 9.78 7.73
N TRP A 65 1.51 8.97 7.95
CA TRP A 65 0.24 9.11 7.23
C TRP A 65 -0.45 10.43 7.57
N ARG A 66 -0.46 10.82 8.85
CA ARG A 66 -1.04 12.08 9.32
C ARG A 66 -0.34 13.29 8.72
N ILE A 67 1.00 13.28 8.67
CA ILE A 67 1.80 14.33 8.00
C ILE A 67 1.38 14.43 6.53
N ASN A 68 1.34 13.29 5.82
CA ASN A 68 0.95 13.29 4.42
C ASN A 68 -0.49 13.78 4.19
N GLN A 69 -1.43 13.41 5.06
CA GLN A 69 -2.82 13.87 4.95
C GLN A 69 -2.92 15.38 5.15
N LEU A 70 -2.23 15.94 6.14
CA LEU A 70 -2.20 17.39 6.37
C LEU A 70 -1.67 18.15 5.15
N LEU A 71 -0.60 17.65 4.52
CA LEU A 71 -0.03 18.25 3.31
C LEU A 71 -1.01 18.20 2.13
N ARG A 72 -1.78 17.11 1.98
CA ARG A 72 -2.83 16.99 0.96
C ARG A 72 -3.95 18.00 1.18
N ASP A 73 -4.46 18.10 2.39
CA ASP A 73 -5.54 19.03 2.72
C ASP A 73 -5.11 20.50 2.47
N TYR A 74 -3.86 20.83 2.83
CA TYR A 74 -3.27 22.13 2.54
C TYR A 74 -3.13 22.40 1.03
N MET A 75 -2.66 21.42 0.27
CA MET A 75 -2.57 21.52 -1.19
C MET A 75 -3.95 21.76 -1.80
N GLU A 76 -4.96 20.97 -1.44
CA GLU A 76 -6.31 21.09 -2.01
C GLU A 76 -7.02 22.41 -1.63
N SER A 77 -6.82 22.90 -0.40
CA SER A 77 -7.37 24.19 0.01
C SER A 77 -6.71 25.34 -0.75
N THR A 78 -5.40 25.26 -0.99
CA THR A 78 -4.66 26.28 -1.75
C THR A 78 -5.02 26.24 -3.25
N SER A 79 -5.15 25.06 -3.84
CA SER A 79 -5.55 24.91 -5.24
C SER A 79 -6.97 25.41 -5.51
N ARG A 80 -7.91 25.25 -4.56
CA ARG A 80 -9.24 25.86 -4.65
C ARG A 80 -9.23 27.39 -4.56
N ALA A 81 -8.22 27.97 -3.92
CA ALA A 81 -8.05 29.41 -3.76
C ALA A 81 -7.29 30.08 -4.92
N HIS A 82 -6.73 29.31 -5.86
CA HIS A 82 -6.10 29.80 -7.08
C HIS A 82 -6.98 29.47 -8.31
N PRO A 83 -7.92 30.34 -8.70
CA PRO A 83 -8.48 30.29 -10.04
C PRO A 83 -7.37 30.74 -11.01
N GLY A 84 -6.82 29.78 -11.75
CA GLY A 84 -6.08 30.08 -12.98
C GLY A 84 -7.01 30.60 -14.07
#